data_AF-U2DNZ1-F1
#
_entry.id   AF-U2DNZ1-F1
#
_cell.length_a   1.000
_cell.length_b   1.000
_cell.length_c   1.000
_cell.angle_alpha   90.00
_cell.angle_beta   90.00
_cell.angle_gamma   90.00
#
_symmetry.space_group_name_H-M   'P 1'
#
loop_
_entity.id
_entity.type
_entity.pdbx_description
1 polymer ?
#
loop_
_entity_poly.entity_id
_entity_poly.type
_entity_poly.pdbx_seq_one_letter_code
_entity_poly.pdbx_strand_id
1 'polypeptide(L)'
;MVYALALDDGCYYIGKSSDPEKRITNHFHGAGAEWTKRHTPITLDRIEAVETNKDAKQREVSLFSEYVEQYGEDNVRGAGYTRVDNPSWDDS
;
A
#
# COMPACT_ATOMS: atom_id res chain seq x y z
N MET A 1 -7.70 9.49 -6.68
CA MET A 1 -8.18 8.23 -6.09
C MET A 1 -7.12 7.70 -5.13
N VAL A 2 -7.54 7.18 -3.98
CA VAL A 2 -6.69 6.50 -2.99
C VAL A 2 -7.17 5.06 -2.87
N TYR A 3 -6.28 4.09 -2.70
CA TYR A 3 -6.63 2.68 -2.65
C TYR A 3 -5.75 1.88 -1.70
N ALA A 4 -6.28 0.74 -1.26
CA ALA A 4 -5.59 -0.29 -0.49
C ALA A 4 -5.66 -1.62 -1.25
N LEU A 5 -4.52 -2.31 -1.36
CA LEU A 5 -4.44 -3.68 -1.87
C LEU A 5 -4.13 -4.62 -0.73
N ALA A 6 -4.87 -5.73 -0.63
CA ALA A 6 -4.50 -6.84 0.23
C ALA A 6 -3.56 -7.77 -0.55
N LEU A 7 -2.55 -8.29 0.14
CA LEU A 7 -1.49 -9.12 -0.42
C LEU A 7 -1.58 -10.55 0.18
N ASP A 8 -0.92 -11.51 -0.47
CA ASP A 8 -1.07 -12.95 -0.22
C ASP A 8 -0.61 -13.45 1.16
N ASP A 9 0.20 -12.66 1.87
CA ASP A 9 0.78 -13.01 3.17
C ASP A 9 0.21 -12.19 4.33
N GLY A 10 -0.92 -11.53 4.12
CA GLY A 10 -1.54 -10.65 5.13
C GLY A 10 -0.92 -9.25 5.18
N CYS A 11 -0.01 -8.92 4.27
CA CYS A 11 0.46 -7.57 4.07
C CYS A 11 -0.53 -6.71 3.26
N TYR A 12 -0.36 -5.40 3.32
CA TYR A 12 -1.17 -4.41 2.61
C TYR A 12 -0.31 -3.34 1.94
N TYR A 13 -0.81 -2.83 0.81
CA TYR A 13 -0.21 -1.70 0.11
C TYR A 13 -1.19 -0.54 -0.03
N ILE A 14 -0.79 0.66 0.41
CA ILE A 14 -1.59 1.88 0.30
C ILE A 14 -0.99 2.80 -0.76
N GLY A 15 -1.82 3.24 -1.70
CA GLY A 15 -1.37 4.10 -2.78
C GLY A 15 -2.42 5.09 -3.25
N LYS A 16 -1.97 6.08 -4.03
CA LYS A 16 -2.85 7.01 -4.73
C LYS A 16 -2.46 7.13 -6.20
N SER A 17 -3.44 7.41 -7.05
CA SER A 17 -3.24 7.65 -8.48
C SER A 17 -4.34 8.55 -9.05
N SER A 18 -4.00 9.29 -10.10
CA SER A 18 -4.97 9.93 -11.00
C SER A 18 -5.57 8.94 -12.00
N ASP A 19 -4.90 7.81 -12.22
CA ASP A 19 -5.34 6.67 -13.04
C ASP A 19 -5.23 5.40 -12.18
N PRO A 20 -6.21 5.13 -11.30
CA PRO A 20 -6.14 4.02 -10.35
C PRO A 20 -6.25 2.67 -11.05
N GLU A 21 -7.08 2.54 -12.09
CA GLU A 21 -7.30 1.27 -12.78
C GLU A 21 -5.98 0.75 -13.36
N LYS A 22 -5.32 1.56 -14.20
CA LYS A 22 -4.02 1.20 -14.77
C LYS A 22 -2.99 0.91 -13.69
N ARG A 23 -2.96 1.73 -12.63
CA ARG A 23 -1.96 1.58 -11.57
C ARG A 23 -2.18 0.30 -10.77
N ILE A 24 -3.42 -0.01 -10.39
CA ILE A 24 -3.80 -1.23 -9.70
C ILE A 24 -3.46 -2.43 -10.59
N THR A 25 -3.86 -2.44 -11.87
CA THR A 25 -3.51 -3.51 -12.80
C THR A 25 -2.00 -3.73 -12.91
N ASN A 26 -1.20 -2.67 -12.94
CA ASN A 26 0.26 -2.80 -12.93
C ASN A 26 0.77 -3.50 -11.66
N HIS A 27 0.20 -3.21 -10.49
CA HIS A 27 0.55 -3.92 -9.25
C HIS A 27 0.24 -5.42 -9.35
N PHE A 28 -0.94 -5.80 -9.83
CA PHE A 28 -1.33 -7.20 -10.03
C PHE A 28 -0.47 -7.94 -11.07
N HIS A 29 0.14 -7.22 -12.01
CA HIS A 29 1.06 -7.79 -13.01
C HIS A 29 2.55 -7.70 -12.62
N GLY A 30 2.87 -7.39 -11.37
CA GLY A 30 4.27 -7.30 -10.91
C GLY A 30 5.04 -6.09 -11.45
N ALA A 31 4.37 -5.12 -12.08
CA ALA A 31 4.91 -3.85 -12.55
C ALA A 31 4.66 -2.69 -11.54
N GLY A 32 4.38 -3.04 -10.28
CA GLY A 32 4.09 -2.12 -9.19
C GLY A 32 5.31 -1.70 -8.36
N ALA A 33 5.05 -1.32 -7.12
CA ALA A 33 6.09 -1.05 -6.13
C ALA A 33 6.82 -2.35 -5.75
N GLU A 34 8.09 -2.25 -5.31
CA GLU A 34 8.88 -3.41 -4.85
C GLU A 34 8.15 -4.24 -3.79
N TRP A 35 7.43 -3.57 -2.87
CA TRP A 35 6.59 -4.25 -1.88
C TRP A 35 5.56 -5.18 -2.54
N THR A 36 4.79 -4.68 -3.50
CA THR A 36 3.79 -5.49 -4.23
C THR A 36 4.40 -6.49 -5.22
N LYS A 37 5.71 -6.43 -5.49
CA LYS A 37 6.40 -7.49 -6.24
C LYS A 37 6.84 -8.63 -5.34
N ARG A 38 7.16 -8.32 -4.08
CA ARG A 38 7.53 -9.29 -3.05
C ARG A 38 6.30 -9.97 -2.42
N HIS A 39 5.24 -9.19 -2.20
CA HIS A 39 3.99 -9.59 -1.58
C HIS A 39 2.89 -9.44 -2.64
N THR A 40 2.39 -10.55 -3.16
CA THR A 40 1.58 -10.55 -4.38
C THR A 40 0.19 -9.99 -4.10
N PRO A 41 -0.29 -8.96 -4.83
CA PRO A 41 -1.66 -8.47 -4.65
C PRO A 41 -2.69 -9.55 -4.98
N ILE A 42 -3.64 -9.74 -4.06
CA ILE A 42 -4.73 -10.71 -4.23
C ILE A 42 -6.08 -10.04 -4.46
N THR A 43 -6.32 -8.87 -3.87
CA THR A 43 -7.57 -8.13 -4.06
C THR A 43 -7.42 -6.63 -3.84
N LEU A 44 -8.33 -5.86 -4.46
CA LEU A 44 -8.55 -4.46 -4.16
C LEU A 44 -9.42 -4.39 -2.91
N ASP A 45 -8.81 -4.07 -1.78
CA ASP A 45 -9.48 -4.08 -0.47
C ASP A 45 -10.31 -2.81 -0.24
N ARG A 46 -9.77 -1.65 -0.63
CA ARG A 46 -10.45 -0.35 -0.51
C ARG A 46 -10.09 0.57 -1.66
N ILE A 47 -11.04 1.40 -2.07
CA ILE A 47 -10.82 2.46 -3.05
C ILE A 47 -11.71 3.67 -2.75
N GLU A 48 -11.13 4.87 -2.82
CA GLU A 48 -11.80 6.11 -2.47
C GLU A 48 -11.54 7.22 -3.50
N ALA A 49 -12.63 7.92 -3.85
CA ALA A 49 -12.57 9.15 -4.62
C ALA A 49 -12.25 10.34 -3.72
N VAL A 50 -11.46 11.27 -4.27
CA VAL A 50 -10.98 12.48 -3.59
C VAL A 50 -10.95 13.60 -4.62
N GLU A 51 -11.29 14.82 -4.18
CA GLU A 51 -11.51 15.95 -5.08
C GLU A 51 -10.20 16.54 -5.59
N THR A 52 -9.17 16.63 -4.74
CA THR A 52 -7.89 17.26 -5.11
C THR A 52 -6.69 16.35 -4.85
N ASN A 53 -5.55 16.70 -5.47
CA ASN A 53 -4.28 16.03 -5.22
C ASN A 53 -3.79 16.19 -3.76
N LYS A 54 -4.15 17.31 -3.11
CA LYS A 54 -3.83 17.57 -1.71
C LYS A 54 -4.63 16.62 -0.82
N ASP A 55 -5.93 16.50 -1.06
CA ASP A 55 -6.80 15.57 -0.33
C ASP A 55 -6.36 14.14 -0.55
N ALA A 56 -5.99 13.78 -1.79
CA ALA A 56 -5.44 12.47 -2.10
C ALA A 56 -4.17 12.17 -1.28
N LYS A 57 -3.29 13.16 -1.06
CA LYS A 57 -2.08 12.95 -0.24
C LYS A 57 -2.44 12.79 1.23
N GLN A 58 -3.31 13.65 1.76
CA GLN A 58 -3.72 13.57 3.16
C GLN A 58 -4.46 12.27 3.45
N ARG A 59 -5.39 11.90 2.58
CA ARG A 59 -6.17 10.66 2.69
C ARG A 59 -5.31 9.42 2.56
N GLU A 60 -4.33 9.40 1.65
CA GLU A 60 -3.35 8.30 1.54
C GLU A 60 -2.59 8.09 2.87
N VAL A 61 -2.19 9.18 3.55
CA VAL A 61 -1.51 9.09 4.85
C VAL A 61 -2.46 8.62 5.94
N SER A 62 -3.68 9.16 6.03
CA SER A 62 -4.66 8.72 7.02
C SER A 62 -5.05 7.24 6.84
N LEU A 63 -5.26 6.80 5.60
CA LEU A 63 -5.57 5.41 5.29
C LEU A 63 -4.39 4.48 5.64
N PHE A 64 -3.15 4.92 5.42
CA PHE A 64 -1.97 4.19 5.88
C PHE A 64 -1.97 4.02 7.41
N SER A 65 -2.23 5.08 8.18
CA SER A 65 -2.32 4.98 9.64
C SER A 65 -3.44 4.04 10.10
N GLU A 66 -4.63 4.09 9.48
CA GLU A 66 -5.73 3.16 9.77
C GLU A 66 -5.29 1.70 9.61
N TYR A 67 -4.59 1.37 8.51
CA TYR A 67 -4.13 -0.01 8.26
C TYR A 67 -2.98 -0.41 9.18
N VAL A 68 -2.07 0.51 9.52
CA VAL A 68 -1.01 0.23 10.50
C VAL A 68 -1.60 -0.07 11.88
N GLU A 69 -2.58 0.71 12.32
CA GLU A 69 -3.28 0.45 13.60
C GLU A 69 -3.97 -0.92 13.60
N GLN A 70 -4.54 -1.32 12.46
CA GLN A 70 -5.29 -2.57 12.35
C GLN A 70 -4.42 -3.82 12.14
N TYR A 71 -3.35 -3.71 11.34
CA TYR A 71 -2.57 -4.86 10.85
C TYR A 71 -1.11 -4.84 11.30
N GLY A 72 -0.63 -3.77 11.93
CA GLY A 72 0.74 -3.60 12.38
C GLY A 72 1.65 -2.94 11.35
N GLU A 73 2.65 -2.20 11.83
CA GLU A 73 3.55 -1.41 10.99
C GLU A 73 4.40 -2.27 10.05
N ASP A 74 4.72 -3.51 10.42
CA ASP A 74 5.52 -4.42 9.59
C ASP A 74 4.76 -4.91 8.36
N ASN A 75 3.43 -4.94 8.42
CA ASN A 75 2.58 -5.53 7.38
C ASN A 75 2.05 -4.50 6.37
N VAL A 76 2.32 -3.20 6.54
CA VAL A 76 1.74 -2.15 5.69
C VAL A 76 2.83 -1.28 5.10
N ARG A 77 2.81 -1.08 3.77
CA ARG A 77 3.69 -0.12 3.08
C ARG A 77 2.89 0.75 2.12
N GLY A 78 3.37 1.97 1.87
CA GLY A 78 2.61 2.96 1.11
C GLY A 78 2.81 4.37 1.62
N ALA A 79 2.11 5.35 1.05
CA ALA A 79 2.13 6.74 1.52
C ALA A 79 3.50 7.45 1.62
N GLY A 80 4.59 6.84 1.15
CA GLY A 80 5.98 7.30 1.34
C GLY A 80 6.81 6.40 2.27
N TYR A 81 6.16 5.51 3.02
CA TYR A 81 6.75 4.46 3.85
C TYR A 81 6.94 3.20 3.00
N THR A 82 7.93 3.22 2.11
CA THR A 82 8.25 2.10 1.21
C THR A 82 9.62 1.49 1.45
N ARG A 83 10.39 2.02 2.42
CA ARG A 83 11.64 1.38 2.83
C ARG A 83 11.30 0.13 3.63
N VAL A 84 11.85 -0.99 3.19
CA VAL A 84 12.01 -2.18 4.00
C VAL A 84 13.25 -1.94 4.85
N ASP A 85 13.10 -1.12 5.89
CA ASP A 85 14.09 -1.12 6.94
C ASP A 85 13.88 -2.45 7.68
N ASN A 86 14.68 -3.46 7.35
CA ASN A 86 14.98 -4.50 8.32
C ASN A 86 16.44 -4.94 8.12
N PRO A 87 17.22 -4.99 9.20
CA PRO A 87 17.21 -6.26 9.89
C PRO A 87 17.32 -6.15 11.41
N SER A 88 16.28 -6.54 12.13
CA SER A 88 16.45 -7.36 13.34
C SER A 88 16.83 -8.78 12.88
N TRP A 89 18.12 -8.96 12.57
CA TRP A 89 18.74 -10.26 12.77
C TRP A 89 18.79 -10.46 14.29
N ASP A 90 17.76 -11.09 14.84
CA ASP A 90 17.92 -11.85 16.08
C ASP A 90 18.76 -13.08 15.71
N ASP A 91 20.07 -12.94 15.83
CA ASP A 91 21.02 -14.04 15.78
C ASP A 91 21.87 -13.95 17.05
N SER A 92 21.26 -14.28 18.20
CA SER A 92 21.82 -14.94 19.41
C SER A 92 20.94 -14.73 20.64
#